data_AF-A0A835YAP4-F1
#
_entry.id   AF-A0A835YAP4-F1
#
_cell.length_a   1.000
_cell.length_b   1.000
_cell.length_c   1.000
_cell.angle_alpha   90.00
_cell.angle_beta   90.00
_cell.angle_gamma   90.00
#
_symmetry.space_group_name_H-M   'P 1'
#
loop_
_entity.id
_entity.type
_entity.pdbx_description
1 polymer ?
#
loop_
_entity_poly.entity_id
_entity_poly.type
_entity_poly.pdbx_seq_one_letter_code
_entity_poly.pdbx_strand_id
1 'polypeptide(L)'
;MPHHQQPVHWKHGWEPVANGRALPPRPTLLVGAAGDLEACRTAWAQLQPLAASLVAQAEAGACGAEALEGCVRRFRSLRESLVYEASADVCLAARCWPEALKSLAGLAGESGIYVAAAGAAAGAAGGTAEETGEEERASPAGPSGRSAEEGRGGRSEAAAPGGRAAEMVAAHVLFFGCVPAALAQAGGGGGGGLAAAGALLRGRAALPHLDSPPLRYAVQVLAALSAGDWRRFLRLRGEAPGRALRAVVEARTEQVRAAGLRCLVSAYRSLPAPAAAAMLALGPTEGAQQGQQGQGEGFQAQLQEGGTEQGPGQAGRAALRALLESAAAGGLKGAETALAAGSAWEGDGKDNDGLEGWELTFRT
;
A
#
# COMPACT_ATOMS: atom_id res chain seq x y z
N MET A 1 25.66 20.92 35.76
CA MET A 1 24.26 21.37 35.93
C MET A 1 23.40 20.49 35.05
N PRO A 2 22.63 19.52 35.59
CA PRO A 2 21.77 18.68 34.77
C PRO A 2 20.60 19.52 34.26
N HIS A 3 20.40 19.56 32.94
CA HIS A 3 19.20 20.14 32.35
C HIS A 3 18.01 19.24 32.70
N HIS A 4 17.17 19.68 33.62
CA HIS A 4 15.86 19.06 33.83
C HIS A 4 15.04 19.26 32.55
N GLN A 5 14.94 18.21 31.72
CA GLN A 5 13.96 18.13 30.66
C GLN A 5 12.58 18.18 31.32
N GLN A 6 11.90 19.32 31.22
CA GLN A 6 10.49 19.36 31.56
C GLN A 6 9.74 18.48 30.55
N PRO A 7 8.86 17.57 30.99
CA PRO A 7 7.98 16.88 30.07
C PRO A 7 7.19 17.94 29.31
N VAL A 8 7.32 17.94 27.98
CA VAL A 8 6.47 18.77 27.12
C VAL A 8 5.04 18.28 27.35
N HIS A 9 4.33 18.97 28.23
CA HIS A 9 2.91 18.80 28.35
C HIS A 9 2.31 19.32 27.05
N TRP A 10 1.92 18.37 26.20
CA TRP A 10 0.96 18.60 25.15
C TRP A 10 -0.29 19.14 25.84
N LYS A 11 -0.40 20.47 26.00
CA LYS A 11 -1.72 21.07 26.20
C LYS A 11 -2.54 20.52 25.04
N HIS A 12 -3.59 19.79 25.35
CA HIS A 12 -4.53 19.29 24.36
C HIS A 12 -5.15 20.50 23.63
N GLY A 13 -4.43 21.12 22.69
CA GLY A 13 -4.95 22.11 21.75
C GLY A 13 -5.98 21.50 20.78
N TRP A 14 -6.41 20.28 21.08
CA TRP A 14 -7.30 19.42 20.34
C TRP A 14 -8.56 19.07 21.16
N GLU A 15 -8.68 19.54 22.41
CA GLU A 15 -9.97 19.49 23.11
C GLU A 15 -11.00 20.26 22.27
N PRO A 16 -12.16 19.65 21.97
CA PRO A 16 -13.22 20.34 21.25
C PRO A 16 -13.66 21.53 22.10
N VAL A 17 -13.29 22.73 21.68
CA VAL A 17 -13.84 23.96 22.26
C VAL A 17 -15.35 23.87 22.09
N ALA A 18 -16.11 24.07 23.18
CA ALA A 18 -17.56 23.85 23.25
C ALA A 18 -18.42 24.59 22.18
N ASN A 19 -17.80 25.39 21.32
CA ASN A 19 -18.42 26.18 20.27
C ASN A 19 -17.99 25.74 18.85
N GLY A 20 -18.29 24.48 18.50
CA GLY A 20 -18.91 24.11 17.21
C GLY A 20 -18.22 24.30 15.86
N ARG A 21 -17.10 25.03 15.68
CA ARG A 21 -16.35 25.04 14.40
C ARG A 21 -14.86 25.25 14.61
N ALA A 22 -14.13 24.14 14.83
CA ALA A 22 -12.69 24.13 14.65
C ALA A 22 -12.40 24.15 13.13
N LEU A 23 -12.02 25.31 12.58
CA LEU A 23 -11.26 25.33 11.33
C LEU A 23 -9.99 24.50 11.59
N PRO A 24 -9.62 23.55 10.71
CA PRO A 24 -8.39 22.79 10.92
C PRO A 24 -7.24 23.79 11.02
N PRO A 25 -6.45 23.77 12.10
CA PRO A 25 -5.33 24.69 12.26
C PRO A 25 -4.47 24.59 11.01
N ARG A 26 -4.15 25.73 10.38
CA ARG A 26 -3.16 25.76 9.29
C ARG A 26 -1.90 25.04 9.80
N PRO A 27 -1.18 24.27 8.96
CA PRO A 27 -0.03 23.45 9.38
C PRO A 27 1.17 24.23 9.96
N THR A 28 1.05 25.53 10.19
CA THR A 28 2.02 26.43 10.81
C THR A 28 1.86 26.53 12.34
N LEU A 29 1.37 25.50 13.03
CA LEU A 29 0.94 25.64 14.44
C LEU A 29 1.62 24.73 15.47
N LEU A 30 2.69 24.03 15.11
CA LEU A 30 3.72 23.64 16.09
C LEU A 30 4.99 24.48 15.98
N VAL A 31 5.12 25.18 14.86
CA VAL A 31 6.17 26.14 14.61
C VAL A 31 5.48 27.48 14.55
N GLY A 32 5.48 28.24 15.64
CA GLY A 32 4.96 29.61 15.62
C GLY A 32 5.65 30.45 14.53
N ALA A 33 5.35 31.75 14.46
CA ALA A 33 6.01 32.68 13.53
C ALA A 33 7.56 32.67 13.60
N ALA A 34 8.14 32.02 14.62
CA ALA A 34 9.57 31.91 14.89
C ALA A 34 10.27 30.59 14.48
N GLY A 35 9.62 29.61 13.84
CA GLY A 35 10.42 28.53 13.25
C GLY A 35 11.10 27.56 14.26
N ASP A 36 10.50 27.27 15.43
CA ASP A 36 11.10 26.42 16.47
C ASP A 36 11.29 24.94 16.03
N LEU A 37 12.40 24.69 15.34
CA LEU A 37 12.86 23.38 14.89
C LEU A 37 13.17 22.44 16.06
N GLU A 38 13.51 22.96 17.24
CA GLU A 38 13.85 22.14 18.40
C GLU A 38 12.60 21.51 19.02
N ALA A 39 11.50 22.26 19.09
CA ALA A 39 10.18 21.74 19.45
C ALA A 39 9.71 20.64 18.47
N CYS A 40 9.87 20.84 17.17
CA CYS A 40 9.58 19.83 16.15
C CYS A 40 10.43 18.56 16.32
N ARG A 41 11.75 18.71 16.52
CA ARG A 41 12.65 17.57 16.77
C ARG A 41 12.28 16.81 18.05
N THR A 42 11.92 17.53 19.11
CA THR A 42 11.51 16.93 20.39
C THR A 42 10.21 16.16 20.25
N ALA A 43 9.21 16.75 19.60
CA ALA A 43 7.93 16.10 19.31
C ALA A 43 8.13 14.86 18.41
N TRP A 44 8.98 14.95 17.40
CA TRP A 44 9.35 13.83 16.54
C TRP A 44 10.03 12.71 17.33
N ALA A 45 10.99 13.02 18.20
CA ALA A 45 11.68 12.02 19.03
C ALA A 45 10.72 11.23 19.93
N GLN A 46 9.63 11.84 20.38
CA GLN A 46 8.57 11.17 21.14
C GLN A 46 7.64 10.33 20.25
N LEU A 47 7.32 10.80 19.05
CA LEU A 47 6.36 10.15 18.15
C LEU A 47 6.96 9.01 17.34
N GLN A 48 8.23 9.08 16.99
CA GLN A 48 8.92 8.04 16.21
C GLN A 48 8.79 6.63 16.82
N PRO A 49 9.07 6.39 18.13
CA PRO A 49 8.92 5.06 18.71
C PRO A 49 7.46 4.62 18.79
N LEU A 50 6.53 5.55 19.02
CA LEU A 50 5.09 5.25 19.03
C LEU A 50 4.63 4.80 17.63
N ALA A 51 5.04 5.51 16.59
CA ALA A 51 4.73 5.18 15.20
C ALA A 51 5.29 3.81 14.80
N ALA A 52 6.54 3.53 15.13
CA ALA A 52 7.16 2.23 14.89
C ALA A 52 6.37 1.10 15.59
N SER A 53 5.98 1.31 16.85
CA SER A 53 5.16 0.36 17.62
C SER A 53 3.79 0.13 17.00
N LEU A 54 3.09 1.20 16.60
CA LEU A 54 1.76 1.09 15.97
C LEU A 54 1.82 0.41 14.60
N VAL A 55 2.85 0.68 13.80
CA VAL A 55 3.06 -0.03 12.52
C VAL A 55 3.27 -1.51 12.75
N ALA A 56 4.15 -1.89 13.70
CA ALA A 56 4.37 -3.30 14.04
C ALA A 56 3.09 -3.99 14.55
N GLN A 57 2.29 -3.31 15.38
CA GLN A 57 1.01 -3.83 15.83
C GLN A 57 0.00 -3.97 14.68
N ALA A 58 -0.02 -3.03 13.72
CA ALA A 58 -0.90 -3.08 12.57
C ALA A 58 -0.53 -4.25 11.65
N GLU A 59 0.76 -4.47 11.42
CA GLU A 59 1.28 -5.62 10.66
C GLU A 59 0.93 -6.96 11.34
N ALA A 60 0.94 -7.00 12.67
CA ALA A 60 0.50 -8.16 13.45
C ALA A 60 -1.03 -8.32 13.53
N GLY A 61 -1.82 -7.40 12.93
CA GLY A 61 -3.28 -7.40 13.04
C GLY A 61 -3.81 -7.06 14.45
N ALA A 62 -2.96 -6.52 15.33
CA ALA A 62 -3.27 -6.22 16.72
C ALA A 62 -3.58 -4.74 16.99
N CYS A 63 -3.41 -3.86 15.99
CA CYS A 63 -3.64 -2.43 16.16
C CYS A 63 -5.09 -2.03 15.85
N GLY A 64 -5.72 -1.28 16.76
CA GLY A 64 -7.00 -0.64 16.51
C GLY A 64 -6.90 0.51 15.50
N ALA A 65 -7.91 0.68 14.65
CA ALA A 65 -7.97 1.74 13.64
C ALA A 65 -7.91 3.15 14.27
N GLU A 66 -8.53 3.36 15.43
CA GLU A 66 -8.51 4.65 16.13
C GLU A 66 -7.11 5.08 16.57
N ALA A 67 -6.28 4.13 17.00
CA ALA A 67 -4.91 4.41 17.42
C ALA A 67 -4.05 4.86 16.23
N LEU A 68 -4.20 4.19 15.08
CA LEU A 68 -3.55 4.58 13.84
C LEU A 68 -4.03 5.96 13.36
N GLU A 69 -5.34 6.21 13.38
CA GLU A 69 -5.89 7.50 12.98
C GLU A 69 -5.42 8.64 13.89
N GLY A 70 -5.39 8.40 15.21
CA GLY A 70 -4.83 9.34 16.18
C GLY A 70 -3.36 9.67 15.89
N CYS A 71 -2.57 8.66 15.49
CA CYS A 71 -1.18 8.83 15.08
C CYS A 71 -1.06 9.65 13.78
N VAL A 72 -1.85 9.34 12.75
CA VAL A 72 -1.90 10.11 11.49
C VAL A 72 -2.23 11.58 11.73
N ARG A 73 -3.19 11.88 12.63
CA ARG A 73 -3.54 13.27 12.99
C ARG A 73 -2.36 14.01 13.62
N ARG A 74 -1.59 13.35 14.51
CA ARG A 74 -0.37 13.93 15.10
C ARG A 74 0.70 14.18 14.06
N PHE A 75 0.90 13.25 13.11
CA PHE A 75 1.85 13.46 12.00
C PHE A 75 1.46 14.62 11.10
N ARG A 76 0.16 14.81 10.83
CA ARG A 76 -0.34 15.93 10.06
C ARG A 76 0.03 17.30 10.66
N SER A 77 0.13 17.38 11.99
CA SER A 77 0.55 18.61 12.68
C SER A 77 2.05 18.91 12.62
N LEU A 78 2.88 17.90 12.33
CA LEU A 78 4.35 17.99 12.35
C LEU A 78 4.98 18.13 10.96
N ARG A 79 4.26 18.67 9.98
CA ARG A 79 4.55 18.64 8.53
C ARG A 79 5.90 19.28 8.10
N GLU A 80 7.01 18.68 8.52
CA GLU A 80 8.39 19.01 8.15
C GLU A 80 9.04 17.82 7.42
N SER A 81 10.06 18.11 6.61
CA SER A 81 10.71 17.14 5.71
C SER A 81 11.30 15.91 6.40
N LEU A 82 11.59 16.00 7.70
CA LEU A 82 12.14 14.91 8.51
C LEU A 82 11.08 13.86 8.90
N VAL A 83 9.80 14.15 8.68
CA VAL A 83 8.67 13.39 9.24
C VAL A 83 8.00 12.50 8.18
N TYR A 84 8.35 12.66 6.90
CA TYR A 84 7.62 12.01 5.81
C TYR A 84 7.79 10.49 5.76
N GLU A 85 8.95 9.92 6.10
CA GLU A 85 9.14 8.47 6.02
C GLU A 85 8.24 7.71 6.99
N ALA A 86 8.28 8.04 8.28
CA ALA A 86 7.38 7.39 9.25
C ALA A 86 5.92 7.78 9.04
N SER A 87 5.65 9.00 8.55
CA SER A 87 4.27 9.37 8.16
C SER A 87 3.76 8.50 7.03
N ALA A 88 4.57 8.23 6.01
CA ALA A 88 4.21 7.35 4.92
C ALA A 88 3.91 5.94 5.44
N ASP A 89 4.77 5.39 6.30
CA ASP A 89 4.55 4.06 6.89
C ASP A 89 3.25 3.98 7.69
N VAL A 90 3.02 4.93 8.59
CA VAL A 90 1.81 4.95 9.42
C VAL A 90 0.57 5.15 8.57
N CYS A 91 0.62 6.03 7.57
CA CYS A 91 -0.52 6.24 6.68
C CYS A 91 -0.79 5.02 5.79
N LEU A 92 0.25 4.32 5.32
CA LEU A 92 0.12 3.08 4.56
C LEU A 92 -0.46 1.95 5.43
N ALA A 93 0.04 1.78 6.66
CA ALA A 93 -0.48 0.81 7.62
C ALA A 93 -1.94 1.11 8.00
N ALA A 94 -2.28 2.39 8.19
CA ALA A 94 -3.64 2.86 8.45
C ALA A 94 -4.55 2.82 7.22
N ARG A 95 -4.02 2.50 6.02
CA ARG A 95 -4.72 2.61 4.74
C ARG A 95 -5.34 4.00 4.50
N CYS A 96 -4.74 5.04 5.07
CA CYS A 96 -5.11 6.44 4.87
C CYS A 96 -4.50 6.95 3.56
N TRP A 97 -5.01 6.44 2.43
CA TRP A 97 -4.41 6.63 1.10
C TRP A 97 -4.13 8.09 0.73
N PRO A 98 -5.03 9.07 0.98
CA PRO A 98 -4.75 10.46 0.65
C PRO A 98 -3.56 11.06 1.40
N GLU A 99 -3.33 10.68 2.67
CA GLU A 99 -2.19 11.19 3.45
C GLU A 99 -0.91 10.40 3.18
N ALA A 100 -1.01 9.10 2.92
CA ALA A 100 0.10 8.27 2.45
C ALA A 100 0.66 8.86 1.14
N LEU A 101 -0.23 9.15 0.19
CA LEU A 101 0.09 9.73 -1.10
C LEU A 101 0.85 11.06 -0.98
N LYS A 102 0.39 11.98 -0.11
CA LYS A 102 1.09 13.25 0.16
C LYS A 102 2.48 13.04 0.76
N SER A 103 2.64 12.05 1.65
CA SER A 103 3.92 11.75 2.29
C SER A 103 4.91 11.15 1.29
N LEU A 104 4.44 10.20 0.47
CA LEU A 104 5.23 9.59 -0.62
C LEU A 104 5.68 10.63 -1.66
N ALA A 105 4.81 11.57 -2.02
CA ALA A 105 5.15 12.68 -2.92
C ALA A 105 6.24 13.59 -2.37
N GLY A 106 6.16 13.90 -1.07
CA GLY A 106 7.17 14.69 -0.37
C GLY A 106 8.53 14.01 -0.37
N LEU A 107 8.56 12.69 -0.16
CA LEU A 107 9.78 11.88 -0.20
C LEU A 107 10.38 11.73 -1.60
N ALA A 108 9.53 11.63 -2.62
CA ALA A 108 9.99 11.61 -4.00
C ALA A 108 10.58 12.96 -4.45
N GLY A 109 10.48 14.02 -3.65
CA GLY A 109 10.95 15.36 -4.02
C GLY A 109 10.09 16.02 -5.10
N GLU A 110 8.85 15.54 -5.27
CA GLU A 110 8.00 15.81 -6.42
C GLU A 110 6.86 16.79 -6.13
N SER A 111 7.06 17.77 -5.26
CA SER A 111 6.05 18.79 -4.95
C SER A 111 5.50 19.51 -6.20
N GLY A 112 6.20 19.45 -7.35
CA GLY A 112 5.76 19.97 -8.65
C GLY A 112 5.19 18.95 -9.67
N ILE A 113 5.39 17.63 -9.50
CA ILE A 113 4.98 16.62 -10.51
C ILE A 113 3.51 16.21 -10.36
N TYR A 114 2.91 16.43 -9.19
CA TYR A 114 1.50 16.13 -8.92
C TYR A 114 0.52 16.79 -9.87
N VAL A 115 0.75 18.07 -10.17
CA VAL A 115 -0.13 18.84 -11.05
C VAL A 115 0.02 18.35 -12.50
N ALA A 116 1.22 17.96 -12.90
CA ALA A 116 1.49 17.45 -14.24
C ALA A 116 0.97 16.01 -14.46
N ALA A 117 1.09 15.11 -13.48
CA ALA A 117 0.58 13.74 -13.60
C ALA A 117 -0.96 13.68 -13.57
N ALA A 118 -1.60 14.49 -12.70
CA ALA A 118 -3.05 14.66 -12.71
C ALA A 118 -3.54 15.32 -14.02
N GLY A 119 -2.81 16.33 -14.51
CA GLY A 119 -3.08 16.97 -15.80
C GLY A 119 -2.88 16.05 -17.01
N ALA A 120 -1.86 15.18 -16.99
CA ALA A 120 -1.60 14.20 -18.04
C ALA A 120 -2.67 13.09 -18.08
N ALA A 121 -3.16 12.64 -16.92
CA ALA A 121 -4.29 11.72 -16.85
C ALA A 121 -5.59 12.36 -17.36
N ALA A 122 -5.83 13.64 -17.04
CA ALA A 122 -6.95 14.41 -17.58
C ALA A 122 -6.85 14.66 -19.10
N GLY A 123 -5.64 14.95 -19.61
CA GLY A 123 -5.39 15.17 -21.03
C GLY A 123 -5.52 13.90 -21.88
N ALA A 124 -5.14 12.73 -21.34
CA ALA A 124 -5.31 11.45 -22.02
C ALA A 124 -6.79 11.01 -22.13
N ALA A 125 -7.66 11.49 -21.23
CA ALA A 125 -9.10 11.25 -21.29
C ALA A 125 -9.87 12.28 -22.15
N GLY A 126 -9.25 13.43 -22.47
CA GLY A 126 -9.89 14.55 -23.18
C GLY A 126 -9.47 14.73 -24.64
N GLY A 127 -8.72 13.80 -25.23
CA GLY A 127 -8.19 13.92 -26.60
C GLY A 127 -9.20 13.69 -27.72
N THR A 128 -10.16 14.61 -27.91
CA THR A 128 -10.66 14.97 -29.24
C THR A 128 -10.14 16.35 -29.57
N ALA A 129 -9.42 16.44 -30.68
CA ALA A 129 -8.62 17.59 -31.11
C ALA A 129 -9.41 18.90 -31.22
N GLU A 130 -8.81 19.99 -30.74
CA GLU A 130 -8.88 21.28 -31.43
C GLU A 130 -7.57 22.04 -31.17
N GLU A 131 -6.77 22.13 -32.24
CA GLU A 131 -5.52 22.87 -32.33
C GLU A 131 -5.86 24.33 -32.66
N THR A 132 -5.64 25.24 -31.73
CA THR A 132 -5.45 26.66 -32.06
C THR A 132 -4.31 27.18 -31.22
N GLY A 133 -3.19 27.47 -31.89
CA GLY A 133 -2.00 28.00 -31.27
C GLY A 133 -2.15 29.45 -30.85
N GLU A 134 -1.25 29.87 -29.95
CA GLU A 134 -0.59 31.16 -30.04
C GLU A 134 0.69 31.12 -29.18
N GLU A 135 1.77 31.55 -29.81
CA GLU A 135 3.14 31.58 -29.32
C GLU A 135 3.35 32.90 -28.57
N GLU A 136 3.51 32.87 -27.24
CA GLU A 136 3.97 34.05 -26.50
C GLU A 136 5.17 33.68 -25.61
N ARG A 137 6.32 34.27 -25.97
CA ARG A 137 7.60 34.17 -25.27
C ARG A 137 7.59 35.04 -24.02
N ALA A 138 7.94 34.45 -22.87
CA ALA A 138 8.36 35.20 -21.70
C ALA A 138 9.68 34.64 -21.13
N SER A 139 10.63 35.55 -20.92
CA SER A 139 12.00 35.35 -20.45
C SER A 139 12.06 35.16 -18.92
N PRO A 140 12.95 34.32 -18.35
CA PRO A 140 13.09 34.20 -16.90
C PRO A 140 14.31 34.97 -16.36
N ALA A 141 14.11 35.72 -15.27
CA ALA A 141 15.17 36.37 -14.50
C ALA A 141 15.09 35.99 -13.01
N GLY A 142 16.00 35.10 -12.58
CA GLY A 142 16.61 34.97 -11.23
C GLY A 142 15.72 34.60 -10.01
N PRO A 143 16.33 34.38 -8.81
CA PRO A 143 17.75 34.19 -8.50
C PRO A 143 18.07 32.86 -7.78
N SER A 144 19.33 32.47 -7.94
CA SER A 144 20.04 31.38 -7.24
C SER A 144 20.32 31.74 -5.78
N GLY A 145 20.24 30.76 -4.88
CA GLY A 145 20.79 30.91 -3.53
C GLY A 145 20.18 29.98 -2.49
N ARG A 146 20.59 28.70 -2.45
CA ARG A 146 20.44 27.85 -1.26
C ARG A 146 21.76 27.11 -1.02
N SER A 147 22.48 27.58 -0.01
CA SER A 147 23.64 26.89 0.57
C SER A 147 23.17 25.61 1.25
N ALA A 148 23.74 24.48 0.83
CA ALA A 148 23.58 23.21 1.50
C ALA A 148 24.57 23.16 2.68
N GLU A 149 24.05 23.25 3.91
CA GLU A 149 24.82 22.89 5.10
C GLU A 149 24.75 21.38 5.32
N GLU A 150 25.92 20.76 5.28
CA GLU A 150 26.16 19.33 5.35
C GLU A 150 26.23 18.89 6.82
N GLY A 151 25.07 18.56 7.39
CA GLY A 151 24.95 18.01 8.75
C GLY A 151 25.28 16.52 8.80
N ARG A 152 26.54 16.18 9.05
CA ARG A 152 27.03 14.80 9.28
C ARG A 152 26.75 14.39 10.74
N GLY A 153 25.90 13.38 10.96
CA GLY A 153 25.70 12.81 12.30
C GLY A 153 25.10 11.40 12.29
N GLY A 154 25.88 10.44 12.80
CA GLY A 154 25.41 9.18 13.40
C GLY A 154 24.82 8.10 12.48
N ARG A 155 25.67 7.28 11.84
CA ARG A 155 25.23 6.05 11.17
C ARG A 155 25.01 4.92 12.19
N SER A 156 23.74 4.64 12.46
CA SER A 156 23.29 3.30 12.88
C SER A 156 23.43 2.33 11.69
N GLU A 157 23.63 1.04 11.99
CA GLU A 157 23.96 -0.06 11.07
C GLU A 157 23.27 0.03 9.69
N ALA A 158 24.11 0.19 8.66
CA ALA A 158 23.71 0.71 7.36
C ALA A 158 23.10 -0.37 6.46
N ALA A 159 21.77 -0.41 6.38
CA ALA A 159 21.11 -0.69 5.11
C ALA A 159 21.70 0.26 4.06
N ALA A 160 22.10 -0.25 2.89
CA ALA A 160 22.74 0.57 1.85
C ALA A 160 21.94 1.89 1.68
N PRO A 161 22.57 3.07 1.84
CA PRO A 161 21.89 4.35 2.08
C PRO A 161 20.93 4.83 0.96
N GLY A 162 20.75 4.07 -0.11
CA GLY A 162 19.75 4.32 -1.16
C GLY A 162 18.53 3.40 -1.15
N GLY A 163 18.50 2.35 -0.32
CA GLY A 163 17.44 1.32 -0.38
C GLY A 163 16.05 1.87 -0.02
N ARG A 164 15.98 2.69 1.03
CA ARG A 164 14.72 3.24 1.54
C ARG A 164 14.12 4.31 0.64
N ALA A 165 14.96 5.24 0.15
CA ALA A 165 14.53 6.26 -0.81
C ALA A 165 13.99 5.60 -2.08
N ALA A 166 14.69 4.59 -2.61
CA ALA A 166 14.23 3.81 -3.75
C ALA A 166 12.89 3.10 -3.48
N GLU A 167 12.70 2.51 -2.30
CA GLU A 167 11.43 1.90 -1.89
C GLU A 167 10.27 2.90 -1.88
N MET A 168 10.49 4.12 -1.36
CA MET A 168 9.47 5.17 -1.30
C MET A 168 9.08 5.69 -2.68
N VAL A 169 10.06 5.89 -3.56
CA VAL A 169 9.80 6.27 -4.95
C VAL A 169 9.05 5.16 -5.68
N ALA A 170 9.45 3.90 -5.48
CA ALA A 170 8.74 2.75 -6.06
C ALA A 170 7.31 2.61 -5.53
N ALA A 171 7.08 2.86 -4.24
CA ALA A 171 5.75 2.85 -3.64
C ALA A 171 4.88 3.99 -4.19
N HIS A 172 5.46 5.17 -4.41
CA HIS A 172 4.78 6.30 -5.04
C HIS A 172 4.34 5.97 -6.47
N VAL A 173 5.22 5.36 -7.27
CA VAL A 173 4.91 4.87 -8.63
C VAL A 173 3.77 3.85 -8.59
N LEU A 174 3.85 2.84 -7.72
CA LEU A 174 2.82 1.81 -7.60
C LEU A 174 1.49 2.34 -7.08
N PHE A 175 1.48 3.41 -6.29
CA PHE A 175 0.27 3.97 -5.72
C PHE A 175 -0.79 4.22 -6.79
N PHE A 176 -0.40 4.79 -7.93
CA PHE A 176 -1.33 5.10 -9.03
C PHE A 176 -1.82 3.86 -9.79
N GLY A 177 -1.05 2.77 -9.81
CA GLY A 177 -1.46 1.51 -10.43
C GLY A 177 -2.28 0.60 -9.51
N CYS A 178 -2.06 0.70 -8.20
CA CYS A 178 -2.57 -0.26 -7.22
C CYS A 178 -3.70 0.30 -6.33
N VAL A 179 -3.73 1.60 -6.02
CA VAL A 179 -4.69 2.13 -5.05
C VAL A 179 -5.99 2.53 -5.76
N PRO A 180 -7.14 1.90 -5.44
CA PRO A 180 -8.41 2.14 -6.15
C PRO A 180 -8.90 3.58 -6.08
N ALA A 181 -8.72 4.26 -4.94
CA ALA A 181 -9.10 5.66 -4.77
C ALA A 181 -8.32 6.60 -5.71
N ALA A 182 -7.05 6.28 -5.98
CA ALA A 182 -6.23 7.01 -6.94
C ALA A 182 -6.76 6.82 -8.36
N LEU A 183 -7.16 5.58 -8.69
CA LEU A 183 -7.73 5.24 -10.00
C LEU A 183 -9.07 5.95 -10.25
N ALA A 184 -9.91 6.10 -9.21
CA ALA A 184 -11.17 6.83 -9.32
C ALA A 184 -10.96 8.33 -9.55
N GLN A 185 -9.95 8.94 -8.92
CA GLN A 185 -9.65 10.37 -9.07
C GLN A 185 -8.97 10.71 -10.41
N ALA A 186 -8.29 9.75 -11.05
CA ALA A 186 -7.58 9.95 -12.30
C ALA A 186 -8.49 10.00 -13.56
N GLY A 187 -9.81 10.15 -13.40
CA GLY A 187 -10.72 10.36 -14.52
C GLY A 187 -11.16 9.07 -15.24
N GLY A 188 -11.91 8.21 -14.52
CA GLY A 188 -12.98 7.36 -15.07
C GLY A 188 -12.67 6.23 -16.08
N GLY A 189 -11.50 6.20 -16.72
CA GLY A 189 -11.09 5.16 -17.66
C GLY A 189 -9.99 4.28 -17.06
N GLY A 190 -10.10 2.95 -17.22
CA GLY A 190 -9.20 1.95 -16.61
C GLY A 190 -7.69 2.08 -16.90
N GLY A 191 -7.26 3.06 -17.69
CA GLY A 191 -5.84 3.31 -18.02
C GLY A 191 -5.18 4.50 -17.30
N GLY A 192 -5.93 5.41 -16.67
CA GLY A 192 -5.37 6.67 -16.16
C GLY A 192 -4.24 6.50 -15.12
N GLY A 193 -4.39 5.53 -14.22
CA GLY A 193 -3.38 5.25 -13.19
C GLY A 193 -2.07 4.69 -13.72
N LEU A 194 -2.11 3.84 -14.76
CA LEU A 194 -0.89 3.30 -15.38
C LEU A 194 -0.14 4.37 -16.16
N ALA A 195 -0.86 5.30 -16.81
CA ALA A 195 -0.24 6.45 -17.47
C ALA A 195 0.49 7.36 -16.47
N ALA A 196 -0.15 7.66 -15.32
CA ALA A 196 0.48 8.43 -14.24
C ALA A 196 1.73 7.72 -13.68
N ALA A 197 1.65 6.41 -13.41
CA ALA A 197 2.81 5.63 -12.97
C ALA A 197 3.95 5.65 -14.01
N GLY A 198 3.62 5.54 -15.30
CA GLY A 198 4.59 5.66 -16.39
C GLY A 198 5.23 7.05 -16.50
N ALA A 199 4.48 8.11 -16.21
CA ALA A 199 5.02 9.48 -16.15
C ALA A 199 6.02 9.64 -14.99
N LEU A 200 5.70 9.08 -13.81
CA LEU A 200 6.58 9.10 -12.64
C LEU A 200 7.88 8.33 -12.87
N LEU A 201 7.82 7.17 -13.53
CA LEU A 201 9.01 6.39 -13.89
C LEU A 201 9.97 7.15 -14.83
N ARG A 202 9.44 8.06 -15.65
CA ARG A 202 10.23 8.95 -16.51
C ARG A 202 10.64 10.25 -15.79
N GLY A 203 10.12 10.48 -14.59
CA GLY A 203 10.39 11.67 -13.78
C GLY A 203 11.79 11.66 -13.17
N ARG A 204 12.29 12.86 -12.85
CA ARG A 204 13.65 13.04 -12.28
C ARG A 204 13.86 12.29 -10.96
N ALA A 205 12.81 12.05 -10.19
CA ALA A 205 12.89 11.33 -8.92
C ALA A 205 13.18 9.83 -9.10
N ALA A 206 12.66 9.22 -10.17
CA ALA A 206 12.82 7.78 -10.42
C ALA A 206 14.15 7.43 -11.10
N LEU A 207 14.70 8.33 -11.93
CA LEU A 207 15.91 8.09 -12.72
C LEU A 207 17.11 7.56 -11.91
N PRO A 208 17.47 8.14 -10.74
CA PRO A 208 18.60 7.65 -9.94
C PRO A 208 18.39 6.23 -9.37
N HIS A 209 17.14 5.75 -9.37
CA HIS A 209 16.72 4.50 -8.75
C HIS A 209 16.28 3.44 -9.76
N LEU A 210 16.44 3.67 -11.07
CA LEU A 210 16.01 2.74 -12.13
C LEU A 210 16.56 1.31 -11.95
N ASP A 211 17.80 1.20 -11.49
CA ASP A 211 18.45 -0.08 -11.26
C ASP A 211 18.23 -0.66 -9.86
N SER A 212 17.52 0.05 -9.00
CA SER A 212 17.24 -0.42 -7.64
C SER A 212 16.26 -1.59 -7.67
N PRO A 213 16.43 -2.60 -6.79
CA PRO A 213 15.48 -3.71 -6.68
C PRO A 213 14.02 -3.27 -6.43
N PRO A 214 13.72 -2.27 -5.57
CA PRO A 214 12.35 -1.80 -5.35
C PRO A 214 11.68 -1.25 -6.62
N LEU A 215 12.41 -0.49 -7.44
CA LEU A 215 11.82 0.08 -8.66
C LEU A 215 11.66 -0.97 -9.76
N ARG A 216 12.61 -1.90 -9.91
CA ARG A 216 12.45 -3.06 -10.81
C ARG A 216 11.22 -3.89 -10.44
N TYR A 217 11.01 -4.12 -9.15
CA TYR A 217 9.80 -4.76 -8.64
C TYR A 217 8.53 -3.97 -9.03
N ALA A 218 8.51 -2.65 -8.83
CA ALA A 218 7.39 -1.81 -9.22
C ALA A 218 7.07 -1.91 -10.72
N VAL A 219 8.09 -1.87 -11.59
CA VAL A 219 7.93 -2.04 -13.04
C VAL A 219 7.33 -3.41 -13.38
N GLN A 220 7.78 -4.49 -12.74
CA GLN A 220 7.24 -5.83 -12.95
C GLN A 220 5.76 -5.93 -12.54
N VAL A 221 5.38 -5.31 -11.42
CA VAL A 221 3.99 -5.26 -10.97
C VAL A 221 3.12 -4.47 -11.96
N LEU A 222 3.58 -3.30 -12.42
CA LEU A 222 2.86 -2.50 -13.43
C LEU A 222 2.73 -3.25 -14.76
N ALA A 223 3.78 -3.94 -15.20
CA ALA A 223 3.74 -4.77 -16.40
C ALA A 223 2.68 -5.89 -16.26
N ALA A 224 2.65 -6.60 -15.13
CA ALA A 224 1.63 -7.61 -14.86
C ALA A 224 0.20 -7.03 -14.87
N LEU A 225 0.00 -5.87 -14.24
CA LEU A 225 -1.29 -5.17 -14.24
C LEU A 225 -1.70 -4.75 -15.66
N SER A 226 -0.79 -4.19 -16.45
CA SER A 226 -1.06 -3.74 -17.82
C SER A 226 -1.40 -4.91 -18.77
N ALA A 227 -0.80 -6.08 -18.55
CA ALA A 227 -1.06 -7.29 -19.31
C ALA A 227 -2.33 -8.04 -18.84
N GLY A 228 -2.95 -7.63 -17.73
CA GLY A 228 -4.03 -8.39 -17.10
C GLY A 228 -3.57 -9.73 -16.50
N ASP A 229 -2.26 -9.92 -16.29
CA ASP A 229 -1.67 -11.14 -15.74
C ASP A 229 -1.81 -11.17 -14.20
N TRP A 230 -3.02 -11.49 -13.76
CA TRP A 230 -3.37 -11.56 -12.34
C TRP A 230 -2.54 -12.59 -11.57
N ARG A 231 -2.13 -13.71 -12.20
CA ARG A 231 -1.35 -14.76 -11.55
C ARG A 231 0.07 -14.28 -11.26
N ARG A 232 0.70 -13.59 -12.21
CA ARG A 232 2.01 -12.96 -11.99
C ARG A 232 1.93 -11.88 -10.92
N PHE A 233 0.88 -11.06 -10.92
CA PHE A 233 0.67 -10.07 -9.86
C PHE A 233 0.60 -10.71 -8.47
N LEU A 234 -0.20 -11.77 -8.29
CA LEU A 234 -0.34 -12.45 -6.99
C LEU A 234 0.96 -13.10 -6.51
N ARG A 235 1.79 -13.59 -7.42
CA ARG A 235 3.14 -14.07 -7.09
C ARG A 235 4.04 -12.94 -6.61
N LEU A 236 4.11 -11.85 -7.39
CA LEU A 236 4.90 -10.67 -7.05
C LEU A 236 4.45 -10.07 -5.71
N ARG A 237 3.17 -10.13 -5.35
CA ARG A 237 2.69 -9.70 -4.02
C ARG A 237 3.46 -10.40 -2.88
N GLY A 238 3.73 -11.70 -2.99
CA GLY A 238 4.49 -12.45 -1.99
C GLY A 238 5.98 -12.08 -1.94
N GLU A 239 6.51 -11.49 -3.00
CA GLU A 239 7.92 -11.13 -3.18
C GLU A 239 8.21 -9.64 -2.92
N ALA A 240 7.24 -8.87 -2.40
CA ALA A 240 7.36 -7.42 -2.23
C ALA A 240 8.59 -7.02 -1.37
N PRO A 241 9.56 -6.27 -1.92
CA PRO A 241 10.79 -5.88 -1.21
C PRO A 241 10.53 -4.67 -0.33
N GLY A 242 10.04 -4.93 0.88
CA GLY A 242 9.79 -3.89 1.89
C GLY A 242 8.31 -3.66 2.18
N ARG A 243 8.06 -3.02 3.32
CA ARG A 243 6.71 -2.85 3.88
C ARG A 243 5.85 -1.88 3.08
N ALA A 244 6.45 -0.81 2.53
CA ALA A 244 5.69 0.21 1.83
C ALA A 244 5.12 -0.34 0.51
N LEU A 245 5.96 -1.06 -0.24
CA LEU A 245 5.55 -1.74 -1.47
C LEU A 245 4.49 -2.81 -1.20
N ARG A 246 4.67 -3.62 -0.14
CA ARG A 246 3.69 -4.63 0.25
C ARG A 246 2.33 -3.99 0.52
N ALA A 247 2.28 -2.95 1.35
CA ALA A 247 1.02 -2.27 1.68
C ALA A 247 0.30 -1.72 0.43
N VAL A 248 1.03 -1.11 -0.51
CA VAL A 248 0.46 -0.57 -1.75
C VAL A 248 -0.06 -1.68 -2.67
N VAL A 249 0.69 -2.77 -2.85
CA VAL A 249 0.27 -3.91 -3.68
C VAL A 249 -0.92 -4.65 -3.07
N GLU A 250 -0.97 -4.75 -1.74
CA GLU A 250 -2.10 -5.34 -1.02
C GLU A 250 -3.41 -4.59 -1.26
N ALA A 251 -3.36 -3.25 -1.38
CA ALA A 251 -4.53 -2.43 -1.70
C ALA A 251 -5.23 -2.83 -3.02
N ARG A 252 -4.49 -3.44 -3.97
CA ARG A 252 -5.00 -3.88 -5.27
C ARG A 252 -5.42 -5.35 -5.31
N THR A 253 -5.07 -6.12 -4.28
CA THR A 253 -5.12 -7.59 -4.32
C THR A 253 -6.53 -8.13 -4.46
N GLU A 254 -7.52 -7.54 -3.78
CA GLU A 254 -8.92 -7.97 -3.86
C GLU A 254 -9.47 -7.82 -5.29
N GLN A 255 -9.17 -6.70 -5.95
CA GLN A 255 -9.62 -6.43 -7.31
C GLN A 255 -8.96 -7.35 -8.33
N VAL A 256 -7.67 -7.66 -8.14
CA VAL A 256 -6.95 -8.62 -8.99
C VAL A 256 -7.48 -10.04 -8.80
N ARG A 257 -7.79 -10.45 -7.56
CA ARG A 257 -8.44 -11.74 -7.28
C ARG A 257 -9.82 -11.81 -7.90
N ALA A 258 -10.62 -10.75 -7.84
CA ALA A 258 -11.92 -10.70 -8.50
C ALA A 258 -11.79 -10.84 -10.03
N ALA A 259 -10.77 -10.18 -10.63
CA ALA A 259 -10.48 -10.36 -12.06
C ALA A 259 -10.06 -11.81 -12.39
N GLY A 260 -9.19 -12.40 -11.58
CA GLY A 260 -8.78 -13.80 -11.72
C GLY A 260 -9.96 -14.76 -11.60
N LEU A 261 -10.86 -14.54 -10.63
CA LEU A 261 -12.07 -15.33 -10.45
C LEU A 261 -12.97 -15.26 -11.70
N ARG A 262 -13.14 -14.08 -12.30
CA ARG A 262 -13.87 -13.95 -13.58
C ARG A 262 -13.24 -14.78 -14.70
N CYS A 263 -11.91 -14.76 -14.79
CA CYS A 263 -11.20 -15.61 -15.76
C CYS A 263 -11.44 -17.10 -15.50
N LEU A 264 -11.38 -17.55 -14.24
CA LEU A 264 -11.64 -18.94 -13.88
C LEU A 264 -13.06 -19.37 -14.22
N VAL A 265 -14.06 -18.54 -13.88
CA VAL A 265 -15.48 -18.77 -14.21
C VAL A 265 -15.69 -18.89 -15.71
N SER A 266 -14.97 -18.10 -16.51
CA SER A 266 -15.07 -18.16 -17.98
C SER A 266 -14.34 -19.34 -18.61
N ALA A 267 -13.26 -19.81 -17.98
CA ALA A 267 -12.39 -20.84 -18.55
C ALA A 267 -12.80 -22.27 -18.15
N TYR A 268 -13.46 -22.42 -17.00
CA TYR A 268 -13.81 -23.71 -16.43
C TYR A 268 -15.31 -23.82 -16.23
N ARG A 269 -15.89 -24.94 -16.69
CA ARG A 269 -17.26 -25.31 -16.32
C ARG A 269 -17.35 -25.75 -14.86
N SER A 270 -16.32 -26.45 -14.41
CA SER A 270 -16.18 -26.93 -13.05
C SER A 270 -14.72 -26.89 -12.60
N LEU A 271 -14.48 -26.52 -11.35
CA LEU A 271 -13.12 -26.37 -10.80
C LEU A 271 -13.11 -26.74 -9.31
N PRO A 272 -12.19 -27.60 -8.85
CA PRO A 272 -12.10 -27.89 -7.43
C PRO A 272 -11.85 -26.62 -6.60
N ALA A 273 -12.60 -26.41 -5.52
CA ALA A 273 -12.44 -25.23 -4.66
C ALA A 273 -11.00 -25.07 -4.10
N PRO A 274 -10.28 -26.15 -3.72
CA PRO A 274 -8.85 -26.07 -3.40
C PRO A 274 -7.99 -25.54 -4.55
N ALA A 275 -8.24 -25.98 -5.78
CA ALA A 275 -7.52 -25.50 -6.95
C ALA A 275 -7.81 -24.01 -7.21
N ALA A 276 -9.08 -23.59 -7.11
CA ALA A 276 -9.46 -22.18 -7.23
C ALA A 276 -8.80 -21.31 -6.16
N ALA A 277 -8.80 -21.78 -4.90
CA ALA A 277 -8.16 -21.08 -3.78
C ALA A 277 -6.64 -20.95 -3.96
N ALA A 278 -5.99 -22.02 -4.43
CA ALA A 278 -4.56 -22.02 -4.74
C ALA A 278 -4.24 -21.06 -5.90
N MET A 279 -5.01 -21.08 -6.98
CA MET A 279 -4.84 -20.18 -8.13
C MET A 279 -4.99 -18.72 -7.70
N LEU A 280 -5.96 -18.40 -6.84
CA LEU A 280 -6.21 -17.04 -6.34
C LEU A 280 -5.34 -16.66 -5.13
N ALA A 281 -4.42 -17.53 -4.73
CA ALA A 281 -3.52 -17.37 -3.58
C ALA A 281 -4.28 -16.97 -2.30
N LEU A 282 -5.40 -17.66 -2.00
CA LEU A 282 -6.30 -17.35 -0.88
C LEU A 282 -5.86 -17.95 0.48
N GLY A 283 -4.72 -18.65 0.53
CA GLY A 283 -4.16 -19.20 1.77
C GLY A 283 -3.32 -18.22 2.58
N PRO A 284 -2.93 -18.59 3.82
CA PRO A 284 -1.89 -17.87 4.55
C PRO A 284 -0.64 -17.84 3.67
N THR A 285 -0.15 -16.66 3.36
CA THR A 285 1.13 -16.51 2.67
C THR A 285 2.19 -17.12 3.57
N GLU A 286 2.81 -18.22 3.15
CA GLU A 286 3.79 -19.02 3.91
C GLU A 286 4.92 -18.18 4.52
N GLY A 287 5.16 -16.96 4.03
CA GLY A 287 6.10 -16.00 4.60
C GLY A 287 5.84 -15.58 6.06
N ALA A 288 4.65 -15.83 6.63
CA ALA A 288 4.42 -15.59 8.06
C ALA A 288 5.00 -16.68 8.98
N GLN A 289 5.27 -17.88 8.46
CA GLN A 289 5.80 -19.00 9.26
C GLN A 289 7.33 -19.12 9.23
N GLN A 290 8.00 -18.50 8.25
CA GLN A 290 9.46 -18.54 8.15
C GLN A 290 10.21 -17.80 9.28
N GLY A 291 9.52 -16.98 10.08
CA GLY A 291 10.09 -16.25 11.22
C GLY A 291 10.23 -17.05 12.52
N GLN A 292 9.70 -18.27 12.61
CA GLN A 292 9.68 -19.04 13.87
C GLN A 292 10.54 -20.32 13.87
N GLN A 293 11.12 -20.72 12.75
CA GLN A 293 11.90 -21.98 12.65
C GLN A 293 13.40 -21.85 12.94
N GLY A 294 13.85 -20.77 13.59
CA GLY A 294 15.27 -20.52 13.87
C GLY A 294 15.63 -20.56 15.35
N GLN A 295 15.59 -21.74 15.99
CA GLN A 295 16.43 -22.10 17.16
C GLN A 295 16.20 -23.57 17.53
N GLY A 296 16.89 -24.47 16.82
CA GLY A 296 16.87 -25.90 17.12
C GLY A 296 17.81 -26.65 16.17
N GLU A 297 19.08 -26.76 16.55
CA GLU A 297 20.06 -27.59 15.86
C GLU A 297 19.60 -29.06 15.92
N GLY A 298 19.00 -29.55 14.84
CA GLY A 298 18.55 -30.94 14.77
C GLY A 298 17.65 -31.26 13.58
N PHE A 299 17.91 -30.71 12.39
CA PHE A 299 17.05 -30.90 11.22
C PHE A 299 17.85 -31.35 9.99
N GLN A 300 18.31 -32.60 10.01
CA GLN A 300 18.90 -33.23 8.81
C GLN A 300 18.32 -34.62 8.48
N ALA A 301 17.20 -35.03 9.11
CA ALA A 301 16.63 -36.36 8.91
C ALA A 301 15.14 -36.40 8.48
N GLN A 302 14.53 -35.28 8.09
CA GLN A 302 13.07 -35.23 7.86
C GLN A 302 12.68 -34.56 6.53
N LEU A 303 13.28 -35.01 5.43
CA LEU A 303 12.93 -34.56 4.06
C LEU A 303 12.39 -35.66 3.15
N GLN A 304 12.04 -36.83 3.69
CA GLN A 304 11.37 -37.88 2.92
C GLN A 304 10.19 -38.40 3.74
N GLU A 305 9.01 -38.41 3.10
CA GLU A 305 7.74 -38.95 3.60
C GLU A 305 6.94 -38.03 4.54
N GLY A 306 5.99 -37.28 3.97
CA GLY A 306 4.99 -36.56 4.77
C GLY A 306 4.46 -35.25 4.17
N GLY A 307 4.26 -35.17 2.85
CA GLY A 307 3.45 -34.10 2.27
C GLY A 307 1.98 -34.37 2.56
N THR A 308 1.52 -34.15 3.79
CA THR A 308 0.09 -34.18 4.08
C THR A 308 -0.57 -33.08 3.28
N GLU A 309 -1.51 -33.46 2.42
CA GLU A 309 -2.43 -32.59 1.71
C GLU A 309 -3.31 -31.86 2.73
N GLN A 310 -2.74 -30.92 3.48
CA GLN A 310 -3.53 -29.92 4.17
C GLN A 310 -4.13 -29.04 3.08
N GLY A 311 -5.33 -29.44 2.62
CA GLY A 311 -6.18 -28.63 1.77
C GLY A 311 -6.32 -27.22 2.34
N PRO A 312 -6.83 -26.25 1.55
CA PRO A 312 -6.95 -24.87 1.99
C PRO A 312 -7.60 -24.84 3.37
N GLY A 313 -6.82 -24.42 4.37
CA GLY A 313 -7.30 -24.34 5.74
C GLY A 313 -8.58 -23.51 5.80
N GLN A 314 -9.30 -23.59 6.92
CA GLN A 314 -10.57 -22.88 7.12
C GLN A 314 -10.52 -21.39 6.69
N ALA A 315 -9.38 -20.73 6.88
CA ALA A 315 -9.14 -19.37 6.42
C ALA A 315 -9.23 -19.19 4.89
N GLY A 316 -8.64 -20.09 4.10
CA GLY A 316 -8.69 -20.02 2.64
C GLY A 316 -10.09 -20.24 2.08
N ARG A 317 -10.88 -21.10 2.76
CA ARG A 317 -12.29 -21.36 2.43
C ARG A 317 -13.15 -20.11 2.69
N ALA A 318 -12.99 -19.50 3.86
CA ALA A 318 -13.67 -18.26 4.21
C ALA A 318 -13.33 -17.12 3.23
N ALA A 319 -12.05 -17.01 2.84
CA ALA A 319 -11.61 -16.00 1.88
C ALA A 319 -12.18 -16.22 0.47
N LEU A 320 -12.26 -17.48 0.00
CA LEU A 320 -12.90 -17.82 -1.28
C LEU A 320 -14.39 -17.49 -1.27
N ARG A 321 -15.08 -17.81 -0.17
CA ARG A 321 -16.49 -17.47 0.00
C ARG A 321 -16.73 -15.97 -0.04
N ALA A 322 -15.97 -15.19 0.73
CA ALA A 322 -16.08 -13.73 0.73
C ALA A 322 -15.83 -13.13 -0.67
N LEU A 323 -14.89 -13.69 -1.44
CA LEU A 323 -14.64 -13.28 -2.81
C LEU A 323 -15.81 -13.60 -3.75
N LEU A 324 -16.41 -14.79 -3.61
CA LEU A 324 -17.60 -15.19 -4.35
C LEU A 324 -18.82 -14.32 -4.01
N GLU A 325 -19.02 -13.99 -2.73
CA GLU A 325 -20.08 -13.09 -2.26
C GLU A 325 -19.92 -11.69 -2.85
N SER A 326 -18.70 -11.15 -2.83
CA SER A 326 -18.38 -9.88 -3.48
C SER A 326 -18.62 -9.92 -5.00
N ALA A 327 -18.23 -11.02 -5.65
CA ALA A 327 -18.44 -11.18 -7.09
C ALA A 327 -19.92 -11.33 -7.47
N ALA A 328 -20.71 -12.04 -6.65
CA ALA A 328 -22.15 -12.17 -6.80
C ALA A 328 -22.86 -10.81 -6.65
N ALA A 329 -22.50 -10.03 -5.62
CA ALA A 329 -22.99 -8.67 -5.44
C ALA A 329 -22.62 -7.74 -6.63
N GLY A 330 -21.51 -8.01 -7.30
CA GLY A 330 -21.09 -7.35 -8.54
C GLY A 330 -21.73 -7.89 -9.82
N GLY A 331 -22.68 -8.83 -9.73
CA GLY A 331 -23.42 -9.39 -10.88
C GLY A 331 -22.66 -10.43 -11.68
N LEU A 332 -21.61 -11.07 -11.13
CA LEU A 332 -20.90 -12.13 -11.83
C LEU A 332 -21.77 -13.39 -11.93
N LYS A 333 -22.24 -13.71 -13.14
CA LYS A 333 -22.98 -14.94 -13.42
C LYS A 333 -22.18 -16.17 -12.98
N GLY A 334 -22.85 -17.10 -12.31
CA GLY A 334 -22.24 -18.32 -11.76
C GLY A 334 -21.68 -18.19 -10.34
N ALA A 335 -21.39 -16.97 -9.85
CA ALA A 335 -20.93 -16.79 -8.46
C ALA A 335 -22.01 -17.15 -7.44
N GLU A 336 -23.27 -16.75 -7.66
CA GLU A 336 -24.41 -17.14 -6.82
C GLU A 336 -24.66 -18.65 -6.86
N THR A 337 -24.49 -19.29 -8.02
CA THR A 337 -24.61 -20.74 -8.15
C THR A 337 -23.51 -21.46 -7.37
N ALA A 338 -22.28 -20.97 -7.44
CA ALA A 338 -21.16 -21.48 -6.66
C ALA A 338 -21.37 -21.30 -5.15
N LEU A 339 -21.95 -20.17 -4.71
CA LEU A 339 -22.33 -19.94 -3.31
C LEU A 339 -23.48 -20.84 -2.84
N ALA A 340 -24.49 -21.07 -3.67
CA ALA A 340 -25.61 -21.94 -3.35
C ALA A 340 -25.19 -23.42 -3.26
N ALA A 341 -24.31 -23.86 -4.17
CA ALA A 341 -23.62 -25.15 -4.03
C ALA A 341 -22.78 -25.19 -2.75
N GLY A 342 -22.35 -24.01 -2.27
CA GLY A 342 -21.56 -23.84 -1.07
C GLY A 342 -22.27 -23.66 0.25
N SER A 343 -23.57 -23.40 0.30
CA SER A 343 -24.30 -23.48 1.57
C SER A 343 -24.32 -24.90 2.16
N ALA A 344 -24.04 -25.93 1.34
CA ALA A 344 -23.77 -27.29 1.81
C ALA A 344 -22.41 -27.43 2.52
N TRP A 345 -21.53 -26.41 2.48
CA TRP A 345 -20.19 -26.41 3.11
C TRP A 345 -20.23 -26.28 4.63
N GLU A 346 -21.33 -25.78 5.22
CA GLU A 346 -21.50 -25.58 6.67
C GLU A 346 -22.20 -26.76 7.36
N GLY A 347 -22.49 -27.83 6.61
CA GLY A 347 -23.13 -29.04 7.12
C GLY A 347 -22.30 -29.71 8.23
N ASP A 348 -22.94 -29.83 9.39
CA ASP A 348 -22.53 -30.37 10.68
C ASP A 348 -21.28 -31.28 10.65
N GLY A 349 -20.18 -30.79 11.23
CA GLY A 349 -18.84 -31.39 11.21
C GLY A 349 -18.68 -32.68 12.03
N LYS A 350 -19.54 -33.68 11.81
CA LYS A 350 -19.43 -34.98 12.47
C LYS A 350 -18.74 -36.06 11.63
N ASP A 351 -18.72 -35.95 10.31
CA ASP A 351 -18.06 -36.95 9.44
C ASP A 351 -17.08 -36.25 8.48
N ASN A 352 -15.84 -36.06 8.93
CA ASN A 352 -14.84 -35.17 8.31
C ASN A 352 -14.04 -35.78 7.14
N ASP A 353 -14.38 -36.98 6.69
CA ASP A 353 -13.65 -37.70 5.63
C ASP A 353 -14.16 -37.37 4.20
N GLY A 354 -15.18 -36.52 4.06
CA GLY A 354 -15.83 -36.20 2.77
C GLY A 354 -15.30 -34.97 2.02
N LEU A 355 -14.17 -34.38 2.42
CA LEU A 355 -13.72 -33.06 1.96
C LEU A 355 -12.99 -33.06 0.60
N GLU A 356 -12.74 -34.22 -0.01
CA GLU A 356 -12.03 -34.33 -1.31
C GLU A 356 -12.90 -34.00 -2.54
N GLY A 357 -14.22 -33.85 -2.38
CA GLY A 357 -15.17 -33.71 -3.50
C GLY A 357 -15.65 -32.29 -3.83
N TRP A 358 -14.90 -31.24 -3.50
CA TRP A 358 -15.40 -29.86 -3.59
C TRP A 358 -15.28 -29.27 -5.00
N GLU A 359 -16.37 -29.20 -5.74
CA GLU A 359 -16.37 -28.69 -7.11
C GLU A 359 -17.19 -27.39 -7.26
N LEU A 360 -16.53 -26.29 -7.63
CA LEU A 360 -17.20 -25.05 -8.03
C LEU A 360 -17.79 -25.26 -9.42
N THR A 361 -19.11 -25.31 -9.53
CA THR A 361 -19.79 -25.39 -10.84
C THR A 361 -20.20 -24.02 -11.31
N PHE A 362 -19.68 -23.59 -12.45
CA PHE A 362 -20.03 -22.34 -13.09
C PHE A 362 -21.06 -22.61 -14.19
N ARG A 363 -22.25 -22.01 -14.08
CA ARG A 363 -23.22 -21.98 -15.17
C ARG A 363 -22.89 -20.82 -16.08
N THR A 364 -22.37 -21.13 -17.27
CA THR A 364 -22.20 -20.18 -18.39
C THR A 364 -23.54 -19.81 -18.99
#